data_AF-A0A820NJN7-F1
#
_entry.id   AF-A0A820NJN7-F1
#
_cell.length_a   1.000
_cell.length_b   1.000
_cell.length_c   1.000
_cell.angle_alpha   90.00
_cell.angle_beta   90.00
_cell.angle_gamma   90.00
#
_symmetry.space_group_name_H-M   'P 1'
#
loop_
_entity.id
_entity.type
_entity.pdbx_description
1 polymer ?
#
loop_
_entity_poly.entity_id
_entity_poly.type
_entity_poly.pdbx_seq_one_letter_code
_entity_poly.pdbx_strand_id
1 'polypeptide(L)'
;DTHYFLTRPEHFLYSHLPSSATWQLVAGPERLSYNTFVSRPLVWAAYFDLQLQVVEPANSPEITFDKQRGFAEVLIRAPNDMVISSSLRKNNINSSNEQCLVQFLNEQQLWQCLFLPQRCGTHTVTIFGRRQNSSDNGGCAIKFYLNVPLFRSVKLTKFPTTYKGFSDYKCELFEPLNGELKQGSQITI
;
A
#
# COMPACT_ATOMS: atom_id res chain seq x y z
N ASP A 1 21.37 6.60 0.71
CA ASP A 1 20.72 6.09 1.94
C ASP A 1 21.76 5.94 3.03
N THR A 2 21.57 6.65 4.16
CA THR A 2 22.46 6.66 5.34
C THR A 2 21.87 5.82 6.50
N HIS A 3 20.98 4.88 6.21
CA HIS A 3 20.17 4.12 7.18
C HIS A 3 20.89 2.88 7.77
N TYR A 4 22.21 2.97 8.00
CA TYR A 4 23.01 1.85 8.52
C TYR A 4 23.50 2.05 9.96
N PHE A 5 23.50 3.28 10.47
CA PHE A 5 23.94 3.57 11.83
C PHE A 5 22.76 3.48 12.81
N LEU A 6 22.92 2.67 13.86
CA LEU A 6 21.95 2.49 14.95
C LEU A 6 20.56 1.97 14.52
N THR A 7 20.46 1.35 13.34
CA THR A 7 19.25 0.68 12.88
C THR A 7 18.90 -0.47 13.82
N ARG A 8 17.63 -0.55 14.22
CA ARG A 8 17.16 -1.65 15.08
C ARG A 8 17.44 -3.00 14.42
N PRO A 9 17.87 -4.04 15.17
CA PRO A 9 18.09 -5.39 14.66
C PRO A 9 16.95 -5.93 13.79
N GLU A 10 15.71 -5.68 14.21
CA GLU A 10 14.48 -6.13 13.55
C GLU A 10 14.35 -5.57 12.11
N HIS A 11 14.87 -4.38 11.85
CA HIS A 11 14.75 -3.73 10.54
C HIS A 11 15.69 -4.35 9.51
N PHE A 12 16.85 -4.88 9.94
CA PHE A 12 17.79 -5.56 9.05
C PHE A 12 17.16 -6.80 8.39
N LEU A 13 16.15 -7.40 9.03
CA LEU A 13 15.43 -8.55 8.50
C LEU A 13 14.68 -8.29 7.18
N TYR A 14 14.50 -7.02 6.79
CA TYR A 14 13.87 -6.67 5.51
C TYR A 14 14.85 -6.57 4.35
N SER A 15 16.16 -6.62 4.62
CA SER A 15 17.21 -6.46 3.60
C SER A 15 18.32 -7.51 3.71
N HIS A 16 18.52 -8.11 4.87
CA HIS A 16 19.62 -9.03 5.17
C HIS A 16 19.08 -10.29 5.83
N LEU A 17 19.35 -11.44 5.19
CA LEU A 17 19.16 -12.75 5.78
C LEU A 17 20.52 -13.45 5.85
N PRO A 18 21.06 -13.74 7.05
CA PRO A 18 22.32 -14.47 7.17
C PRO A 18 22.16 -15.92 6.71
N SER A 19 23.27 -16.52 6.26
CA SER A 19 23.31 -17.93 5.86
C SER A 19 23.01 -18.90 7.01
N SER A 20 23.37 -18.52 8.24
CA SER A 20 23.01 -19.28 9.45
C SER A 20 21.89 -18.59 10.22
N ALA A 21 20.86 -19.35 10.59
CA ALA A 21 19.76 -18.87 11.42
C ALA A 21 20.22 -18.38 12.82
N THR A 22 21.34 -18.90 13.33
CA THR A 22 21.90 -18.48 14.63
C THR A 22 22.55 -17.10 14.60
N TRP A 23 22.81 -16.55 13.41
CA TRP A 23 23.40 -15.22 13.23
C TRP A 23 22.35 -14.13 13.01
N GLN A 24 21.07 -14.47 13.01
CA GLN A 24 20.02 -13.45 13.01
C GLN A 24 20.08 -12.69 14.34
N LEU A 25 20.08 -11.37 14.26
CA LEU A 25 20.14 -10.47 15.41
C LEU A 25 18.82 -10.42 16.22
N VAL A 26 17.87 -11.29 15.89
CA VAL A 26 16.57 -11.44 16.57
C VAL A 26 16.45 -12.83 17.20
N ALA A 27 15.80 -12.88 18.35
CA ALA A 27 15.58 -14.10 19.11
C ALA A 27 14.13 -14.60 18.96
N GLY A 28 13.92 -15.88 19.27
CA GLY A 28 12.58 -16.45 19.42
C GLY A 28 11.74 -16.42 18.14
N PRO A 29 10.45 -16.03 18.21
CA PRO A 29 9.48 -16.16 17.12
C PRO A 29 9.72 -15.20 15.95
N GLU A 30 10.60 -14.21 16.10
CA GLU A 30 10.92 -13.23 15.06
C GLU A 30 11.95 -13.71 14.05
N ARG A 31 12.58 -14.88 14.29
CA ARG A 31 13.52 -15.47 13.35
C ARG A 31 12.83 -15.79 12.03
N LEU A 32 13.46 -15.35 10.94
CA LEU A 32 12.92 -15.55 9.61
C LEU A 32 13.45 -16.81 8.96
N SER A 33 12.55 -17.53 8.31
CA SER A 33 12.92 -18.50 7.29
C SER A 33 13.26 -17.77 5.98
N TYR A 34 14.03 -18.44 5.12
CA TYR A 34 14.29 -17.93 3.77
C TYR A 34 13.00 -17.65 2.99
N ASN A 35 12.02 -18.55 3.07
CA ASN A 35 10.75 -18.37 2.37
C ASN A 35 10.00 -17.11 2.86
N THR A 36 9.95 -16.91 4.18
CA THR A 36 9.35 -15.71 4.77
C THR A 36 10.08 -14.45 4.31
N PHE A 37 11.41 -14.46 4.29
CA PHE A 37 12.23 -13.32 3.86
C PHE A 37 11.94 -12.92 2.41
N VAL A 38 11.96 -13.87 1.46
CA VAL A 38 11.69 -13.56 0.04
C VAL A 38 10.24 -13.20 -0.25
N SER A 39 9.32 -13.61 0.62
CA SER A 39 7.89 -13.28 0.51
C SER A 39 7.51 -11.92 1.12
N ARG A 40 8.46 -11.12 1.63
CA ARG A 40 8.13 -9.83 2.24
C ARG A 40 7.98 -8.71 1.21
N PRO A 41 7.14 -7.70 1.51
CA PRO A 41 7.11 -6.48 0.72
C PRO A 41 8.44 -5.74 0.81
N LEU A 42 8.76 -5.02 -0.26
CA LEU A 42 9.92 -4.14 -0.32
C LEU A 42 9.62 -2.89 0.51
N VAL A 43 10.48 -2.57 1.48
CA VAL A 43 10.31 -1.40 2.36
C VAL A 43 11.57 -0.54 2.40
N TRP A 44 11.40 0.74 2.73
CA TRP A 44 12.47 1.72 2.90
C TRP A 44 12.43 2.36 4.29
N ALA A 45 13.41 3.21 4.62
CA ALA A 45 13.52 3.89 5.91
C ALA A 45 12.19 4.51 6.39
N ALA A 46 11.45 5.17 5.50
CA ALA A 46 10.17 5.80 5.83
C ALA A 46 9.11 4.82 6.37
N TYR A 47 9.16 3.53 6.00
CA TYR A 47 8.29 2.51 6.60
C TYR A 47 8.51 2.40 8.11
N PHE A 48 9.77 2.38 8.52
CA PHE A 48 10.17 2.26 9.93
C PHE A 48 10.00 3.57 10.69
N ASP A 49 10.47 4.68 10.12
CA ASP A 49 10.45 6.00 10.75
C ASP A 49 9.01 6.50 11.01
N LEU A 50 8.08 6.11 10.13
CA LEU A 50 6.66 6.43 10.25
C LEU A 50 5.84 5.33 10.93
N GLN A 51 6.50 4.25 11.38
CA GLN A 51 5.86 3.12 12.07
C GLN A 51 4.68 2.52 11.29
N LEU A 52 4.83 2.40 9.97
CA LEU A 52 3.81 1.79 9.12
C LEU A 52 3.83 0.28 9.28
N GLN A 53 2.68 -0.36 9.13
CA GLN A 53 2.55 -1.81 9.12
C GLN A 53 1.63 -2.25 7.99
N VAL A 54 2.09 -3.19 7.18
CA VAL A 54 1.26 -3.83 6.16
C VAL A 54 0.36 -4.85 6.86
N VAL A 55 -0.95 -4.63 6.81
CA VAL A 55 -1.95 -5.56 7.32
C VAL A 55 -2.33 -6.56 6.22
N GLU A 56 -2.60 -6.06 5.02
CA GLU A 56 -2.85 -6.87 3.84
C GLU A 56 -2.17 -6.25 2.61
N PRO A 57 -1.33 -6.99 1.84
CA PRO A 57 -0.89 -8.37 2.07
C PRO A 57 0.39 -8.44 2.93
N ALA A 58 0.28 -8.79 4.21
CA ALA A 58 1.40 -8.73 5.18
C ALA A 58 2.65 -9.54 4.79
N ASN A 59 2.47 -10.67 4.11
CA ASN A 59 3.55 -11.63 3.78
C ASN A 59 3.62 -11.92 2.28
N SER A 60 3.39 -10.91 1.44
CA SER A 60 3.58 -11.04 0.00
C SER A 60 4.18 -9.76 -0.58
N PRO A 61 5.15 -9.85 -1.50
CA PRO A 61 5.55 -8.71 -2.31
C PRO A 61 4.53 -8.45 -3.42
N GLU A 62 3.60 -9.37 -3.66
CA GLU A 62 2.58 -9.31 -4.68
C GLU A 62 1.19 -9.03 -4.10
N ILE A 63 0.48 -8.10 -4.73
CA ILE A 63 -0.93 -7.81 -4.43
C ILE A 63 -1.79 -8.61 -5.41
N THR A 64 -2.89 -9.16 -4.90
CA THR A 64 -3.85 -9.89 -5.73
C THR A 64 -4.81 -8.92 -6.42
N PHE A 65 -4.98 -9.08 -7.73
CA PHE A 65 -5.98 -8.36 -8.50
C PHE A 65 -7.34 -9.05 -8.39
N ASP A 66 -8.36 -8.35 -7.86
CA ASP A 66 -9.72 -8.86 -7.83
C ASP A 66 -10.41 -8.63 -9.18
N LYS A 67 -10.64 -9.72 -9.92
CA LYS A 67 -11.30 -9.68 -11.24
C LYS A 67 -12.78 -9.28 -11.17
N GLN A 68 -13.45 -9.54 -10.04
CA GLN A 68 -14.87 -9.22 -9.86
C GLN A 68 -15.06 -7.74 -9.54
N ARG A 69 -14.23 -7.21 -8.65
CA ARG A 69 -14.24 -5.79 -8.26
C ARG A 69 -13.55 -4.90 -9.30
N GLY A 70 -12.55 -5.43 -10.00
CA GLY A 70 -11.76 -4.73 -11.02
C GLY A 70 -10.60 -3.92 -10.47
N PHE A 71 -10.25 -4.06 -9.19
CA PHE A 71 -9.15 -3.36 -8.54
C PHE A 71 -8.40 -4.26 -7.57
N ALA A 72 -7.24 -3.80 -7.13
CA ALA A 72 -6.43 -4.42 -6.08
C ALA A 72 -6.47 -3.55 -4.81
N GLU A 73 -6.18 -4.16 -3.66
CA GLU A 73 -6.33 -3.55 -2.34
C GLU A 73 -5.11 -3.80 -1.47
N VAL A 74 -4.72 -2.79 -0.70
CA VAL A 74 -3.70 -2.88 0.36
C VAL A 74 -4.22 -2.17 1.60
N LEU A 75 -4.11 -2.83 2.75
CA LEU A 75 -4.46 -2.28 4.06
C LEU A 75 -3.19 -1.99 4.86
N ILE A 76 -3.06 -0.74 5.30
CA ILE A 76 -1.92 -0.25 6.07
C ILE A 76 -2.40 0.26 7.43
N ARG A 77 -1.75 -0.18 8.50
CA ARG A 77 -1.86 0.43 9.82
C ARG A 77 -0.79 1.49 9.97
N ALA A 78 -1.16 2.64 10.51
CA ALA A 78 -0.25 3.76 10.73
C ALA A 78 -0.66 4.53 11.99
N PRO A 79 0.28 5.26 12.63
CA PRO A 79 -0.05 6.20 13.69
C PRO A 79 -1.09 7.26 13.27
N ASN A 80 -1.76 7.84 14.26
CA ASN A 80 -2.89 8.73 14.03
C ASN A 80 -2.54 10.04 13.30
N ASP A 81 -1.29 10.48 13.36
CA ASP A 81 -0.82 11.72 12.77
C ASP A 81 -0.17 11.52 11.38
N MET A 82 -0.43 10.37 10.74
CA MET A 82 0.09 10.04 9.41
C MET A 82 -0.92 10.39 8.32
N VAL A 83 -0.39 10.74 7.15
CA VAL A 83 -1.12 10.77 5.88
C VAL A 83 -0.44 9.81 4.92
N ILE A 84 -1.25 8.93 4.31
CA ILE A 84 -0.79 7.97 3.30
C ILE A 84 -1.21 8.44 1.92
N SER A 85 -0.33 8.27 0.94
CA SER A 85 -0.65 8.38 -0.47
C SER A 85 -0.07 7.20 -1.23
N SER A 86 -0.53 6.98 -2.46
CA SER A 86 -0.09 5.83 -3.24
C SER A 86 0.00 6.15 -4.72
N SER A 87 0.78 5.36 -5.43
CA SER A 87 0.87 5.40 -6.89
C SER A 87 0.89 3.99 -7.48
N LEU A 88 0.32 3.88 -8.67
CA LEU A 88 0.33 2.69 -9.51
C LEU A 88 1.08 3.06 -10.79
N ARG A 89 2.06 2.23 -11.19
CA ARG A 89 2.84 2.43 -12.42
C ARG A 89 3.04 1.14 -13.19
N LYS A 90 2.81 1.15 -14.51
CA LYS A 90 3.28 0.10 -15.44
C LYS A 90 4.63 0.45 -16.06
N ASN A 91 5.57 -0.52 -16.07
CA ASN A 91 6.90 -0.38 -16.70
C ASN A 91 7.70 0.87 -16.25
N ASN A 92 7.52 1.33 -15.01
CA ASN A 92 8.08 2.59 -14.50
C ASN A 92 7.69 3.86 -15.29
N ILE A 93 6.76 3.77 -16.22
CA ILE A 93 6.23 4.91 -16.96
C ILE A 93 5.04 5.44 -16.15
N ASN A 94 5.03 6.75 -15.88
CA ASN A 94 3.86 7.41 -15.36
C ASN A 94 2.79 7.43 -16.45
N SER A 95 1.92 6.41 -16.46
CA SER A 95 0.77 6.41 -17.34
C SER A 95 -0.36 7.14 -16.62
N SER A 96 -0.91 8.19 -17.24
CA SER A 96 -1.95 9.07 -16.67
C SER A 96 -3.25 8.36 -16.31
N ASN A 97 -3.39 7.09 -16.68
CA ASN A 97 -4.65 6.36 -16.63
C ASN A 97 -4.74 5.45 -15.40
N GLU A 98 -3.61 5.14 -14.75
CA GLU A 98 -3.59 4.32 -13.54
C GLU A 98 -4.09 5.15 -12.35
N GLN A 99 -5.16 4.67 -11.70
CA GLN A 99 -5.83 5.41 -10.62
C GLN A 99 -5.63 4.72 -9.28
N CYS A 100 -5.53 5.54 -8.25
CA CYS A 100 -5.49 5.10 -6.86
C CYS A 100 -6.56 5.85 -6.08
N LEU A 101 -7.17 5.17 -5.11
CA LEU A 101 -7.99 5.78 -4.09
C LEU A 101 -7.42 5.40 -2.73
N VAL A 102 -7.10 6.39 -1.90
CA VAL A 102 -6.62 6.17 -0.54
C VAL A 102 -7.64 6.76 0.42
N GLN A 103 -8.14 5.93 1.33
CA GLN A 103 -9.13 6.31 2.33
C GLN A 103 -8.80 5.72 3.69
N PHE A 104 -9.42 6.26 4.75
CA PHE A 104 -9.22 5.79 6.10
C PHE A 104 -10.49 5.08 6.60
N LEU A 105 -10.37 3.79 6.89
CA LEU A 105 -11.45 2.95 7.42
C LEU A 105 -11.56 3.18 8.92
N ASN A 106 -12.54 3.97 9.34
CA ASN A 106 -12.63 4.47 10.71
C ASN A 106 -12.89 3.35 11.72
N GLU A 107 -13.72 2.38 11.38
CA GLU A 107 -14.03 1.25 12.28
C GLU A 107 -12.80 0.38 12.56
N GLN A 108 -11.95 0.19 11.55
CA GLN A 108 -10.81 -0.73 11.60
C GLN A 108 -9.52 -0.02 12.02
N GLN A 109 -9.51 1.32 11.97
CA GLN A 109 -8.33 2.18 12.16
C GLN A 109 -7.21 1.82 11.18
N LEU A 110 -7.57 1.66 9.91
CA LEU A 110 -6.68 1.27 8.82
C LEU A 110 -6.78 2.22 7.64
N TRP A 111 -5.67 2.45 6.96
CA TRP A 111 -5.65 3.07 5.64
C TRP A 111 -5.90 2.01 4.57
N GLN A 112 -6.91 2.23 3.74
CA GLN A 112 -7.22 1.40 2.59
C GLN A 112 -6.72 2.08 1.32
N CYS A 113 -5.81 1.42 0.61
CA CYS A 113 -5.27 1.85 -0.66
C CYS A 113 -5.83 0.95 -1.77
N LEU A 114 -6.64 1.51 -2.66
CA LEU A 114 -7.24 0.82 -3.78
C LEU A 114 -6.54 1.21 -5.08
N PHE A 115 -6.33 0.24 -5.96
CA PHE A 115 -5.53 0.38 -7.17
C PHE A 115 -6.31 -0.13 -8.39
N LEU A 116 -6.56 0.76 -9.36
CA LEU A 116 -7.32 0.47 -10.57
C LEU A 116 -6.38 0.47 -11.79
N PRO A 117 -5.80 -0.69 -12.15
CA PRO A 117 -4.99 -0.83 -13.36
C PRO A 117 -5.86 -0.82 -14.62
N GLN A 118 -5.46 -0.02 -15.61
CA GLN A 118 -6.16 0.08 -16.90
C GLN A 118 -5.60 -0.86 -17.98
N ARG A 119 -4.51 -1.56 -17.67
CA ARG A 119 -3.80 -2.42 -18.61
C ARG A 119 -3.49 -3.74 -17.94
N CYS A 120 -3.42 -4.82 -18.73
CA CYS A 120 -2.87 -6.09 -18.27
C CYS A 120 -1.34 -6.03 -18.13
N GLY A 121 -0.74 -6.98 -17.41
CA GLY A 121 0.69 -7.11 -17.17
C GLY A 121 1.11 -6.66 -15.77
N THR A 122 2.42 -6.62 -15.56
CA THR A 122 3.02 -6.29 -14.27
C THR A 122 3.03 -4.78 -14.01
N HIS A 123 2.50 -4.40 -12.87
CA HIS A 123 2.50 -3.05 -12.34
C HIS A 123 3.30 -3.00 -11.04
N THR A 124 3.75 -1.81 -10.72
CA THR A 124 4.40 -1.44 -9.47
C THR A 124 3.43 -0.58 -8.67
N VAL A 125 3.13 -1.02 -7.46
CA VAL A 125 2.41 -0.23 -6.47
C VAL A 125 3.43 0.34 -5.50
N THR A 126 3.35 1.66 -5.25
CA THR A 126 4.21 2.33 -4.27
C THR A 126 3.34 3.10 -3.29
N ILE A 127 3.61 2.92 -2.00
CA ILE A 127 2.94 3.61 -0.90
C ILE A 127 3.94 4.59 -0.29
N PHE A 128 3.47 5.83 -0.12
CA PHE A 128 4.20 6.92 0.48
C PHE A 128 3.56 7.30 1.80
N GLY A 129 4.38 7.72 2.74
CA GLY A 129 3.93 8.21 4.03
C GLY A 129 4.57 9.56 4.36
N ARG A 130 3.81 10.39 5.07
CA ARG A 130 4.31 11.62 5.70
C ARG A 130 3.53 11.90 6.98
N ARG A 131 4.07 12.77 7.83
CA ARG A 131 3.31 13.29 8.97
C ARG A 131 2.35 14.37 8.49
N GLN A 132 1.17 14.48 9.11
CA GLN A 132 0.11 15.39 8.65
C GLN A 132 0.57 16.84 8.51
N ASN A 133 1.39 17.30 9.47
CA ASN A 133 1.88 18.67 9.56
C ASN A 133 3.32 18.86 9.03
N SER A 134 3.90 17.85 8.35
CA SER A 134 5.23 18.02 7.76
C SER A 134 5.15 18.79 6.44
N SER A 135 6.11 19.69 6.22
CA SER A 135 6.34 20.31 4.90
C SER A 135 7.01 19.35 3.90
N ASP A 136 7.47 18.19 4.36
CA ASP A 136 8.04 17.15 3.52
C ASP A 136 6.97 16.51 2.61
N ASN A 137 7.37 16.21 1.37
CA ASN A 137 6.55 15.56 0.35
C ASN A 137 6.27 14.08 0.67
N GLY A 138 6.89 13.55 1.72
CA GLY A 138 6.74 12.18 2.17
C GLY A 138 7.74 11.23 1.52
N GLY A 139 8.09 10.20 2.27
CA GLY A 139 9.03 9.18 1.83
C GLY A 139 8.32 8.01 1.15
N CYS A 140 8.98 7.42 0.15
CA CYS A 140 8.63 6.09 -0.33
C CYS A 140 8.79 5.12 0.83
N ALA A 141 7.72 4.45 1.23
CA ALA A 141 7.74 3.57 2.39
C ALA A 141 7.68 2.09 1.98
N ILE A 142 6.76 1.74 1.08
CA ILE A 142 6.49 0.33 0.73
C ILE A 142 6.28 0.21 -0.77
N LYS A 143 6.75 -0.90 -1.36
CA LYS A 143 6.53 -1.24 -2.76
C LYS A 143 6.06 -2.69 -2.90
N PHE A 144 5.07 -2.86 -3.76
CA PHE A 144 4.53 -4.14 -4.16
C PHE A 144 4.52 -4.29 -5.69
N TYR A 145 4.36 -5.52 -6.13
CA TYR A 145 4.09 -5.88 -7.52
C TYR A 145 2.63 -6.29 -7.67
N LEU A 146 2.02 -5.92 -8.79
CA LEU A 146 0.64 -6.28 -9.12
C LEU A 146 0.63 -6.87 -10.53
N ASN A 147 0.35 -8.16 -10.64
CA ASN A 147 0.20 -8.81 -11.93
C ASN A 147 -1.27 -8.80 -12.36
N VAL A 148 -1.57 -8.11 -13.45
CA VAL A 148 -2.93 -7.94 -13.94
C VAL A 148 -3.13 -8.87 -15.14
N PRO A 149 -4.05 -9.84 -15.08
CA PRO A 149 -4.29 -10.75 -16.20
C PRO A 149 -4.84 -10.01 -17.43
N LEU A 150 -4.89 -10.66 -18.58
CA LEU A 150 -5.70 -10.20 -19.71
C LEU A 150 -7.18 -10.43 -19.37
N PHE A 151 -8.00 -9.38 -19.36
CA PHE A 151 -9.45 -9.49 -19.14
C PHE A 151 -10.22 -8.49 -20.03
N ARG A 152 -11.45 -8.88 -20.42
CA ARG A 152 -12.26 -8.16 -21.42
C ARG A 152 -13.35 -7.26 -20.83
N SER A 153 -13.54 -7.26 -19.52
CA SER A 153 -14.61 -6.48 -18.89
C SER A 153 -14.17 -5.98 -17.53
N VAL A 154 -13.98 -4.67 -17.38
CA VAL A 154 -13.92 -4.01 -16.08
C VAL A 154 -15.24 -3.28 -15.92
N LYS A 155 -16.04 -3.63 -14.90
CA LYS A 155 -17.20 -2.82 -14.50
C LYS A 155 -16.76 -1.45 -13.97
N LEU A 156 -15.58 -1.41 -13.34
CA LEU A 156 -15.00 -0.22 -12.76
C LEU A 156 -14.03 0.44 -13.74
N THR A 157 -14.37 1.62 -14.24
CA THR A 157 -13.53 2.35 -15.20
C THR A 157 -12.71 3.45 -14.55
N LYS A 158 -13.20 4.02 -13.44
CA LYS A 158 -12.55 5.11 -12.68
C LYS A 158 -12.90 5.03 -11.19
N PHE A 159 -12.01 5.53 -10.35
CA PHE A 159 -12.32 5.92 -8.99
C PHE A 159 -12.85 7.36 -8.95
N PRO A 160 -13.61 7.73 -7.89
CA PRO A 160 -13.92 9.11 -7.57
C PRO A 160 -12.65 9.94 -7.35
N THR A 161 -12.69 11.19 -7.81
CA THR A 161 -11.62 12.14 -7.57
C THR A 161 -11.70 12.63 -6.12
N THR A 162 -10.62 12.46 -5.36
CA THR A 162 -10.48 13.03 -4.02
C THR A 162 -9.54 14.23 -4.04
N TYR A 163 -9.69 15.10 -3.05
CA TYR A 163 -8.84 16.28 -2.85
C TYR A 163 -8.10 16.16 -1.52
N LYS A 164 -7.07 16.99 -1.32
CA LYS A 164 -6.21 16.97 -0.13
C LYS A 164 -6.98 16.84 1.20
N GLY A 165 -8.09 17.58 1.35
CA GLY A 165 -8.92 17.52 2.56
C GLY A 165 -9.49 16.12 2.87
N PHE A 166 -9.76 15.30 1.86
CA PHE A 166 -10.27 13.94 2.05
C PHE A 166 -9.30 13.08 2.85
N SER A 167 -8.01 13.10 2.48
CA SER A 167 -6.98 12.36 3.21
C SER A 167 -6.61 13.05 4.52
N ASP A 168 -6.52 14.38 4.55
CA ASP A 168 -6.16 15.13 5.76
C ASP A 168 -7.21 14.98 6.89
N TYR A 169 -8.50 14.84 6.55
CA TYR A 169 -9.58 14.63 7.52
C TYR A 169 -9.99 13.16 7.68
N LYS A 170 -9.20 12.21 7.16
CA LYS A 170 -9.45 10.76 7.28
C LYS A 170 -10.86 10.36 6.84
N CYS A 171 -11.30 10.91 5.71
CA CYS A 171 -12.59 10.60 5.15
C CYS A 171 -12.62 9.18 4.58
N GLU A 172 -13.81 8.61 4.61
CA GLU A 172 -14.13 7.30 4.06
C GLU A 172 -15.24 7.48 3.03
N LEU A 173 -15.06 6.89 1.85
CA LEU A 173 -16.12 6.80 0.86
C LEU A 173 -16.71 5.39 0.90
N PHE A 174 -17.96 5.30 1.32
CA PHE A 174 -18.71 4.05 1.34
C PHE A 174 -19.05 3.60 -0.09
N GLU A 175 -19.90 4.35 -0.80
CA GLU A 175 -20.26 4.07 -2.20
C GLU A 175 -20.69 5.35 -2.94
N PRO A 176 -20.69 5.35 -4.28
CA PRO A 176 -20.14 4.32 -5.16
C PRO A 176 -18.65 4.57 -5.48
N LEU A 177 -17.87 3.48 -5.53
CA LEU A 177 -16.44 3.54 -5.86
C LEU A 177 -16.15 3.68 -7.36
N ASN A 178 -17.18 3.72 -8.22
CA ASN A 178 -17.04 3.78 -9.68
C ASN A 178 -17.00 5.18 -10.27
N GLY A 179 -17.02 6.22 -9.43
CA GLY A 179 -17.03 7.61 -9.88
C GLY A 179 -18.33 8.06 -10.53
N GLU A 180 -19.36 7.20 -10.58
CA GLU A 180 -20.66 7.51 -11.17
C GLU A 180 -21.75 7.51 -10.09
N LEU A 181 -22.27 8.68 -9.77
CA LEU A 181 -23.43 8.82 -8.88
C LEU A 181 -24.72 8.63 -9.69
N LYS A 182 -25.49 7.59 -9.35
CA LYS A 182 -26.80 7.36 -9.97
C LYS A 182 -27.86 8.13 -9.19
N GLN A 183 -28.68 8.89 -9.90
CA GLN A 183 -29.79 9.60 -9.27
C GLN A 183 -30.72 8.61 -8.55
N GLY A 184 -31.08 8.92 -7.30
CA GLY A 184 -31.98 8.10 -6.49
C GLY A 184 -31.33 6.89 -5.81
N SER A 185 -30.01 6.69 -5.93
CA SER A 185 -29.32 5.67 -5.13
C SER A 185 -29.30 6.06 -3.65
N GLN A 186 -29.73 5.15 -2.79
CA GLN A 186 -29.63 5.28 -1.33
C GLN A 186 -28.60 4.29 -0.81
N ILE A 187 -27.72 4.74 0.07
CA ILE A 187 -26.77 3.90 0.80
C ILE A 187 -27.27 3.83 2.23
N THR A 188 -27.37 2.60 2.77
CA THR A 188 -27.66 2.39 4.19
C THR A 188 -26.32 2.31 4.91
N ILE A 189 -26.09 3.23 5.85
CA ILE A 189 -24.89 3.29 6.69
C ILE A 189 -25.20 2.59 8.00
#